data_AF-A0A0V8JGP4-F1
#
_entry.id   AF-A0A0V8JGP4-F1
#
_cell.length_a   1.000
_cell.length_b   1.000
_cell.length_c   1.000
_cell.angle_alpha   90.00
_cell.angle_beta   90.00
_cell.angle_gamma   90.00
#
_symmetry.space_group_name_H-M   'P 1'
#
loop_
_entity.id
_entity.type
_entity.pdbx_description
1 polymer ?
#
loop_
_entity_poly.entity_id
_entity_poly.type
_entity_poly.pdbx_seq_one_letter_code
_entity_poly.pdbx_strand_id
1 'polypeptide(L)'
;MSTVPMPLYKKWWFLALMLALTIVFLFCSALIITSYQKISLLEEELAELTEEKKEVLVEKNQALKQLEHVKMQLSELEDKLAGQTATSHDTPTAFSATLTNPILSLDKKEVEHAVYQAAQEKYPKNKTMQQYVIKEQLESYEYLKEYEITSQFELNHLHDAMKAHPDDFTAMQMVFEEELKAYEY
;
A
#
# COMPACT_ATOMS: atom_id res chain seq x y z
N MET A 1 -28.41 -71.27 -42.44
CA MET A 1 -28.40 -69.89 -42.98
C MET A 1 -27.49 -69.06 -42.09
N SER A 2 -26.35 -68.60 -42.60
CA SER A 2 -25.40 -67.80 -41.84
C SER A 2 -25.90 -66.35 -41.79
N THR A 3 -26.31 -65.88 -40.62
CA THR A 3 -26.74 -64.50 -40.42
C THR A 3 -25.50 -63.65 -40.21
N VAL A 4 -25.12 -62.88 -41.23
CA VAL A 4 -24.04 -61.89 -41.11
C VAL A 4 -24.47 -60.86 -40.04
N PRO A 5 -23.69 -60.64 -38.98
CA PRO A 5 -24.06 -59.68 -37.94
C PRO A 5 -24.16 -58.27 -38.54
N MET A 6 -25.26 -57.58 -38.24
CA MET A 6 -25.46 -56.21 -38.71
C MET A 6 -24.35 -55.29 -38.18
N PRO A 7 -23.70 -54.51 -39.05
CA PRO A 7 -22.61 -53.63 -38.63
C PRO A 7 -23.12 -52.53 -37.71
N LEU A 8 -22.30 -52.14 -36.73
CA LEU A 8 -22.67 -51.27 -35.62
C LEU A 8 -23.23 -49.90 -36.07
N TYR A 9 -22.71 -49.32 -37.16
CA TYR A 9 -23.16 -48.03 -37.71
C TYR A 9 -24.60 -48.03 -38.25
N LYS A 10 -25.21 -49.20 -38.48
CA LYS A 10 -26.62 -49.32 -38.88
C LYS A 10 -27.57 -49.32 -37.69
N LYS A 11 -27.06 -49.44 -36.46
CA LYS A 11 -27.86 -49.40 -35.25
C LYS A 11 -28.13 -47.94 -34.88
N TRP A 12 -29.41 -47.59 -34.69
CA TRP A 12 -29.82 -46.21 -34.40
C TRP A 12 -29.18 -45.63 -33.12
N TRP A 13 -29.00 -46.44 -32.08
CA TRP A 13 -28.32 -46.02 -30.84
C TRP A 13 -26.83 -45.68 -31.05
N PHE A 14 -26.17 -46.34 -32.01
CA PHE A 14 -24.76 -46.06 -32.32
C PHE A 14 -24.63 -44.72 -33.06
N LEU A 15 -25.56 -44.42 -33.97
CA LEU A 15 -25.62 -43.11 -34.64
C LEU A 15 -25.91 -41.98 -33.64
N ALA A 16 -26.83 -42.21 -32.70
CA ALA A 16 -27.12 -41.26 -31.62
C ALA A 16 -25.89 -41.02 -30.72
N LEU A 17 -25.14 -42.08 -30.38
CA LEU A 17 -23.91 -41.99 -29.59
C LEU A 17 -22.82 -41.21 -30.33
N MET A 18 -22.60 -41.50 -31.62
CA MET A 18 -21.62 -40.78 -32.44
C MET A 18 -21.96 -39.30 -32.57
N LEU A 19 -23.25 -38.97 -32.76
CA LEU A 19 -23.70 -37.58 -32.79
C LEU A 19 -23.43 -36.87 -31.46
N ALA A 20 -23.75 -37.50 -30.33
CA ALA A 20 -23.46 -36.94 -29.00
C ALA A 20 -21.96 -36.69 -28.80
N LEU A 21 -21.10 -37.63 -29.20
CA LEU A 21 -19.65 -37.47 -29.12
C LEU A 21 -19.14 -36.32 -30.01
N THR A 22 -19.69 -36.14 -31.21
CA THR A 22 -19.33 -35.01 -32.08
C THR A 22 -19.73 -33.66 -31.47
N ILE A 23 -20.91 -33.57 -30.83
CA ILE A 23 -21.35 -32.35 -30.15
C ILE A 23 -20.43 -32.03 -28.96
N VAL A 24 -20.08 -33.03 -28.15
CA VAL A 24 -19.13 -32.86 -27.04
C VAL A 24 -17.76 -32.41 -27.55
N PHE A 25 -17.27 -33.00 -28.65
CA PHE A 25 -15.99 -32.61 -29.24
C PHE A 25 -16.00 -31.16 -29.76
N LEU A 26 -17.08 -30.73 -30.42
CA LEU A 26 -17.26 -29.35 -30.87
C LEU A 26 -17.39 -28.36 -29.70
N PHE A 27 -18.03 -28.77 -28.60
CA PHE A 27 -18.13 -27.92 -27.41
C PHE A 27 -16.79 -27.80 -26.68
N CYS A 28 -16.07 -28.92 -26.52
CA CYS A 28 -14.73 -28.92 -25.94
C CYS A 28 -13.74 -28.09 -26.76
N SER A 29 -13.77 -28.18 -28.10
CA SER A 29 -12.88 -27.38 -28.94
C SER A 29 -13.18 -25.88 -28.84
N ALA A 30 -14.45 -25.48 -28.80
CA ALA A 30 -14.85 -24.09 -28.60
C ALA A 30 -14.43 -23.54 -27.21
N LEU A 31 -14.56 -24.34 -26.15
CA LEU A 31 -14.08 -23.99 -24.81
C LEU A 31 -12.55 -23.80 -24.77
N ILE A 32 -11.81 -24.66 -25.46
CA ILE A 32 -10.36 -24.56 -25.56
C ILE A 32 -9.95 -23.30 -26.33
N ILE A 33 -10.61 -22.97 -27.43
CA ILE A 33 -10.31 -21.75 -28.20
C ILE A 33 -10.57 -20.48 -27.36
N THR A 34 -11.71 -20.43 -26.66
CA THR A 34 -12.06 -19.28 -25.80
C THR A 34 -11.13 -19.13 -24.59
N SER A 35 -10.61 -20.23 -24.03
CA SER A 35 -9.60 -20.15 -22.96
C SER A 35 -8.28 -19.60 -23.47
N TYR A 36 -7.81 -20.01 -24.66
CA TYR A 36 -6.59 -19.46 -25.27
C TYR A 36 -6.70 -17.95 -25.54
N GLN A 37 -7.84 -17.48 -26.07
CA GLN A 37 -8.06 -16.06 -26.34
C GLN A 37 -8.09 -15.20 -25.07
N LYS A 38 -8.58 -15.74 -23.95
CA LYS A 38 -8.52 -15.05 -22.65
C LYS A 38 -7.10 -14.98 -22.10
N ILE A 39 -6.32 -16.04 -22.25
CA ILE A 39 -4.93 -16.09 -21.78
C ILE A 39 -4.08 -15.05 -22.52
N SER A 40 -4.22 -14.91 -23.84
CA SER A 40 -3.48 -13.92 -24.61
C SER A 40 -3.82 -12.48 -24.21
N LEU A 41 -5.09 -12.20 -23.91
CA LEU A 41 -5.51 -10.86 -23.46
C LEU A 41 -4.98 -10.54 -22.05
N LEU A 42 -4.95 -11.54 -21.16
CA LEU A 42 -4.37 -11.41 -19.83
C LEU A 42 -2.84 -11.18 -19.87
N GLU A 43 -2.13 -11.82 -20.81
CA GLU A 43 -0.69 -11.59 -21.00
C GLU A 43 -0.38 -10.15 -21.47
N GLU A 44 -1.23 -9.57 -22.33
CA GLU A 44 -1.11 -8.19 -22.79
C GLU A 44 -1.38 -7.18 -21.66
N GLU A 45 -2.45 -7.38 -20.88
CA GLU A 45 -2.79 -6.52 -19.73
C GLU A 45 -1.71 -6.59 -18.64
N LEU A 46 -1.11 -7.76 -18.40
CA LEU A 46 0.01 -7.90 -17.47
C LEU A 46 1.29 -7.24 -17.98
N ALA A 47 1.54 -7.24 -19.29
CA ALA A 47 2.67 -6.55 -19.88
C ALA A 47 2.52 -5.03 -19.76
N GLU A 48 1.32 -4.50 -20.04
CA GLU A 48 1.00 -3.07 -19.89
C GLU A 48 1.14 -2.62 -18.43
N LEU A 49 0.56 -3.38 -17.49
CA LEU A 49 0.66 -3.10 -16.06
C LEU A 49 2.12 -3.18 -15.54
N THR A 50 2.93 -4.05 -16.14
CA THR A 50 4.35 -4.17 -15.78
C THR A 50 5.16 -2.98 -16.27
N GLU A 51 4.87 -2.44 -17.46
CA GLU A 51 5.51 -1.22 -17.96
C GLU A 51 5.04 0.02 -17.18
N GLU A 52 3.74 0.16 -16.91
CA GLU A 52 3.20 1.25 -16.07
C GLU A 52 3.87 1.24 -14.68
N LYS A 53 3.98 0.07 -14.05
CA LYS A 53 4.66 -0.08 -12.75
C LYS A 53 6.14 0.32 -12.81
N LYS A 54 6.84 0.07 -13.93
CA LYS A 54 8.23 0.50 -14.10
C LYS A 54 8.33 2.01 -14.24
N GLU A 55 7.45 2.65 -15.01
CA GLU A 55 7.42 4.11 -15.16
C GLU A 55 7.14 4.81 -13.82
N VAL A 56 6.15 4.33 -13.07
CA VAL A 56 5.84 4.82 -11.71
C VAL A 56 7.02 4.65 -10.77
N LEU A 57 7.77 3.55 -10.86
CA LEU A 57 8.96 3.32 -10.03
C LEU A 57 10.10 4.28 -10.40
N VAL A 58 10.26 4.60 -11.69
CA VAL A 58 11.25 5.59 -12.15
C VAL A 58 10.87 6.99 -11.65
N GLU A 59 9.60 7.38 -11.76
CA GLU A 59 9.10 8.66 -11.25
C GLU A 59 9.29 8.77 -9.73
N LYS A 60 8.94 7.71 -8.98
CA LYS A 60 9.16 7.65 -7.52
C LYS A 60 10.64 7.80 -7.15
N ASN A 61 11.53 7.13 -7.87
CA ASN A 61 12.98 7.24 -7.62
C ASN A 61 13.53 8.63 -7.96
N GLN A 62 12.98 9.30 -8.97
CA GLN A 62 13.36 10.66 -9.32
C GLN A 62 12.86 11.67 -8.27
N ALA A 63 11.63 11.50 -7.78
CA ALA A 63 11.07 12.33 -6.71
C ALA A 63 11.86 12.16 -5.40
N LEU A 64 12.28 10.95 -5.05
CA LEU A 64 13.13 10.69 -3.89
C LEU A 64 14.48 11.42 -3.98
N LYS A 65 15.13 11.40 -5.15
CA LYS A 65 16.39 12.15 -5.36
C LYS A 65 16.21 13.65 -5.22
N GLN A 66 15.08 14.20 -5.69
CA GLN A 66 14.78 15.62 -5.50
C GLN A 66 14.54 15.94 -4.02
N LEU A 67 13.83 15.06 -3.30
CA LEU A 67 13.58 15.21 -1.87
C LEU A 67 14.88 15.17 -1.05
N GLU A 68 15.80 14.25 -1.33
CA GLU A 68 17.12 14.19 -0.71
C GLU A 68 17.94 15.46 -0.97
N HIS A 69 17.94 15.97 -2.21
CA HIS A 69 18.64 17.20 -2.54
C HIS A 69 18.07 18.41 -1.79
N VAL A 70 16.74 18.53 -1.70
CA VAL A 70 16.09 19.60 -0.94
C VAL A 70 16.39 19.47 0.56
N LYS A 71 16.38 18.25 1.12
CA LYS A 71 16.73 17.98 2.53
C LYS A 71 18.18 18.39 2.83
N MET A 72 19.11 18.08 1.92
CA MET A 72 20.52 18.48 2.03
C MET A 72 20.69 20.01 1.94
N GLN A 73 19.98 20.68 1.04
CA GLN A 73 19.98 22.15 0.96
C GLN A 73 19.37 22.81 2.20
N LEU A 74 18.33 22.21 2.78
CA LEU A 74 17.71 22.68 4.02
C LEU A 74 18.68 22.57 5.20
N SER A 75 19.38 21.44 5.30
CA SER A 75 20.41 21.20 6.33
C SER A 75 21.60 22.16 6.20
N GLU A 76 22.06 22.45 4.97
CA GLU A 76 23.11 23.45 4.73
C GLU A 76 22.64 24.89 5.05
N LEU A 77 21.35 25.20 4.87
CA LEU A 77 20.77 26.48 5.26
C LEU A 77 20.61 26.60 6.78
N GLU A 78 20.22 25.53 7.47
CA GLU A 78 20.15 25.49 8.94
C GLU A 78 21.52 25.67 9.59
N ASP A 79 22.57 25.04 9.03
CA ASP A 79 23.95 25.19 9.53
C ASP A 79 24.47 26.63 9.32
N LYS A 80 24.11 27.27 8.20
CA LYS A 80 24.41 28.69 7.94
C LYS A 80 23.60 29.65 8.80
N LEU A 81 22.39 29.27 9.22
CA LEU A 81 21.53 30.07 10.10
C LEU A 81 21.96 29.95 11.57
N ALA A 82 22.44 28.78 11.99
CA ALA A 82 22.99 28.54 13.34
C ALA A 82 24.31 29.30 13.58
N GLY A 83 25.07 29.62 12.53
CA GLY A 83 26.32 30.38 12.61
C GLY A 83 26.19 31.88 12.95
N GLN A 84 24.98 32.47 12.95
CA GLN A 84 24.78 33.91 13.24
C GLN A 84 24.08 34.23 14.56
N THR A 85 23.75 33.22 15.37
CA THR A 85 23.22 33.42 16.73
C THR A 85 23.98 32.57 17.73
N ALA A 86 25.20 33.00 18.06
CA ALA A 86 25.91 32.53 19.24
C ALA A 86 25.99 33.64 20.28
N THR A 87 24.98 33.73 21.16
CA THR A 87 25.17 33.97 22.60
C THR A 87 23.85 33.83 23.35
N SER A 88 23.61 32.70 24.02
CA SER A 88 23.69 32.65 25.50
C SER A 88 23.15 31.33 26.06
N HIS A 89 23.97 30.78 26.96
CA HIS A 89 23.63 30.06 28.19
C HIS A 89 23.27 28.57 28.16
N ASP A 90 24.25 27.80 28.64
CA ASP A 90 24.21 26.65 29.56
C ASP A 90 22.89 25.88 29.70
N THR A 91 22.96 24.56 29.47
CA THR A 91 23.28 23.54 30.49
C THR A 91 23.00 22.18 29.83
N PRO A 92 23.83 21.14 29.99
CA PRO A 92 23.39 19.78 29.72
C PRO A 92 22.38 19.42 30.82
N THR A 93 21.13 19.84 30.67
CA THR A 93 20.06 19.34 31.51
C THR A 93 19.89 17.89 31.12
N ALA A 94 20.49 17.02 31.93
CA ALA A 94 20.02 15.67 32.14
C ALA A 94 18.54 15.76 32.54
N PHE A 95 17.66 15.92 31.55
CA PHE A 95 16.28 15.57 31.71
C PHE A 95 16.32 14.06 31.87
N SER A 96 16.02 13.58 33.07
CA SER A 96 15.45 12.26 33.24
C SER A 96 14.12 12.26 32.48
N ALA A 97 14.20 12.22 31.15
CA ALA A 97 13.04 12.24 30.28
C ALA A 97 12.38 10.88 30.49
N THR A 98 11.24 10.89 31.17
CA THR A 98 10.35 9.73 31.13
C THR A 98 10.05 9.48 29.67
N LEU A 99 10.50 8.35 29.13
CA LEU A 99 10.22 7.88 27.77
C LEU A 99 8.72 7.64 27.63
N THR A 100 7.98 8.73 27.47
CA THR A 100 6.53 8.74 27.40
C THR A 100 6.15 8.97 25.96
N ASN A 101 5.29 8.09 25.44
CA ASN A 101 4.79 8.23 24.09
C ASN A 101 3.97 9.53 23.95
N PRO A 102 4.39 10.50 23.11
CA PRO A 102 3.70 11.78 22.95
C PRO A 102 2.28 11.64 22.40
N ILE A 103 1.96 10.55 21.69
CA ILE A 103 0.62 10.27 21.13
C ILE A 103 -0.41 10.04 22.24
N LEU A 104 0.00 9.55 23.42
CA LEU A 104 -0.89 9.35 24.57
C LEU A 104 -1.48 10.66 25.12
N SER A 105 -0.87 11.80 24.80
CA SER A 105 -1.36 13.12 25.22
C SER A 105 -2.51 13.65 24.34
N LEU A 106 -2.76 13.04 23.18
CA LEU A 106 -3.82 13.45 22.27
C LEU A 106 -5.19 13.00 22.79
N ASP A 107 -6.19 13.87 22.71
CA ASP A 107 -7.56 13.47 23.03
C ASP A 107 -8.13 12.61 21.90
N LYS A 108 -8.54 11.39 22.24
CA LYS A 108 -9.05 10.42 21.27
C LYS A 108 -10.25 10.94 20.49
N LYS A 109 -11.17 11.70 21.12
CA LYS A 109 -12.37 12.19 20.43
C LYS A 109 -12.03 13.32 19.47
N GLU A 110 -11.07 14.18 19.85
CA GLU A 110 -10.56 15.22 18.96
C GLU A 110 -9.87 14.63 17.74
N VAL A 111 -9.03 13.61 17.93
CA VAL A 111 -8.38 12.88 16.83
C VAL A 111 -9.42 12.23 15.91
N GLU A 112 -10.37 11.47 16.46
CA GLU A 112 -11.43 10.84 15.68
C GLU A 112 -12.20 11.89 14.87
N HIS A 113 -12.65 12.97 15.52
CA HIS A 113 -13.38 14.03 14.85
C HIS A 113 -12.56 14.69 13.73
N ALA A 114 -11.28 14.99 13.95
CA ALA A 114 -10.39 15.56 12.94
C ALA A 114 -10.25 14.64 11.71
N VAL A 115 -10.03 13.34 11.94
CA VAL A 115 -9.94 12.32 10.87
C VAL A 115 -11.25 12.24 10.08
N TYR A 116 -12.41 12.23 10.76
CA TYR A 116 -13.72 12.23 10.10
C TYR A 116 -13.94 13.47 9.23
N GLN A 117 -13.52 14.66 9.69
CA GLN A 117 -13.67 15.90 8.94
C GLN A 117 -12.74 15.92 7.71
N ALA A 118 -11.46 15.59 7.90
CA ALA A 118 -10.48 15.54 6.82
C ALA A 118 -10.89 14.58 5.69
N ALA A 119 -11.42 13.40 6.05
CA ALA A 119 -11.91 12.44 5.07
C ALA A 119 -13.13 12.96 4.29
N GLN A 120 -14.07 13.65 4.95
CA GLN A 120 -15.23 14.26 4.31
C GLN A 120 -14.83 15.39 3.36
N GLU A 121 -13.87 16.22 3.75
CA GLU A 121 -13.35 17.30 2.92
C GLU A 121 -12.62 16.77 1.68
N LYS A 122 -11.75 15.76 1.87
CA LYS A 122 -10.96 15.17 0.78
C LYS A 122 -11.82 14.36 -0.21
N TYR A 123 -12.90 13.72 0.26
CA TYR A 123 -13.74 12.83 -0.54
C TYR A 123 -15.25 13.12 -0.40
N PRO A 124 -15.76 14.31 -0.73
CA PRO A 124 -17.09 14.78 -0.32
C PRO A 124 -18.25 13.89 -0.79
N LYS A 125 -18.11 13.23 -1.95
CA LYS A 125 -19.16 12.38 -2.55
C LYS A 125 -18.84 10.89 -2.49
N ASN A 126 -17.62 10.50 -2.13
CA ASN A 126 -17.19 9.10 -2.16
C ASN A 126 -17.17 8.51 -0.75
N LYS A 127 -18.31 7.98 -0.31
CA LYS A 127 -18.47 7.42 1.04
C LYS A 127 -17.58 6.21 1.31
N THR A 128 -17.33 5.38 0.30
CA THR A 128 -16.40 4.26 0.40
C THR A 128 -14.98 4.74 0.68
N MET A 129 -14.52 5.77 -0.03
CA MET A 129 -13.19 6.33 0.19
C MET A 129 -13.08 7.07 1.53
N GLN A 130 -14.14 7.75 1.98
CA GLN A 130 -14.21 8.33 3.33
C GLN A 130 -13.96 7.24 4.38
N GLN A 131 -14.74 6.15 4.33
CA GLN A 131 -14.62 5.05 5.29
C GLN A 131 -13.24 4.40 5.26
N TYR A 132 -12.68 4.20 4.06
CA TYR A 132 -11.34 3.64 3.91
C TYR A 132 -10.28 4.52 4.59
N VAL A 133 -10.23 5.82 4.27
CA VAL A 133 -9.22 6.71 4.85
C VAL A 133 -9.39 6.91 6.35
N ILE A 134 -10.63 7.00 6.85
CA ILE A 134 -10.89 7.06 8.29
C ILE A 134 -10.34 5.82 8.98
N LYS A 135 -10.60 4.63 8.41
CA LYS A 135 -10.13 3.37 8.97
C LYS A 135 -8.60 3.34 9.03
N GLU A 136 -7.92 3.62 7.93
CA GLU A 136 -6.45 3.59 7.87
C GLU A 136 -5.82 4.59 8.86
N GLN A 137 -6.35 5.81 8.95
CA GLN A 137 -5.84 6.83 9.88
C GLN A 137 -6.02 6.43 11.34
N LEU A 138 -7.18 5.86 11.71
CA LEU A 138 -7.45 5.44 13.09
C LEU A 138 -6.67 4.17 13.47
N GLU A 139 -6.46 3.25 12.54
CA GLU A 139 -5.61 2.08 12.76
C GLU A 139 -4.15 2.51 12.99
N SER A 140 -3.63 3.44 12.20
CA SER A 140 -2.29 4.00 12.41
C SER A 140 -2.16 4.80 13.71
N TYR A 141 -3.19 5.57 14.08
CA TYR A 141 -3.22 6.29 15.36
C TYR A 141 -3.15 5.32 16.55
N GLU A 142 -3.97 4.26 16.59
CA GLU A 142 -3.94 3.31 17.69
C GLU A 142 -2.60 2.53 17.70
N TYR A 143 -2.05 2.17 16.53
CA TYR A 143 -0.71 1.58 16.46
C TYR A 143 0.34 2.49 17.12
N LEU A 144 0.40 3.76 16.70
CA LEU A 144 1.37 4.72 17.23
C LEU A 144 1.16 4.99 18.72
N LYS A 145 -0.07 4.93 19.20
CA LYS A 145 -0.42 5.15 20.61
C LYS A 145 -0.07 3.96 21.50
N GLU A 146 -0.23 2.74 20.98
CA GLU A 146 0.11 1.49 21.69
C GLU A 146 1.61 1.16 21.62
N TYR A 147 2.35 1.80 20.72
CA TYR A 147 3.80 1.62 20.60
C TYR A 147 4.53 2.00 21.91
N GLU A 148 5.29 1.05 22.45
CA GLU A 148 6.11 1.25 23.65
C GLU A 148 7.44 1.90 23.26
N ILE A 149 7.69 3.10 23.76
CA ILE A 149 8.96 3.82 23.55
C ILE A 149 9.99 3.31 24.55
N THR A 150 10.98 2.57 24.05
CA THR A 150 12.05 1.95 24.84
C THR A 150 13.38 2.69 24.76
N SER A 151 13.51 3.60 23.79
CA SER A 151 14.75 4.36 23.58
C SER A 151 14.51 5.84 23.27
N GLN A 152 15.52 6.67 23.55
CA GLN A 152 15.49 8.09 23.16
C GLN A 152 15.51 8.27 21.64
N PHE A 153 16.09 7.30 20.91
CA PHE A 153 16.06 7.26 19.45
C PHE A 153 14.62 7.16 18.95
N GLU A 154 13.85 6.17 19.41
CA GLU A 154 12.42 6.04 19.09
C GLU A 154 11.63 7.30 19.45
N LEU A 155 11.87 7.88 20.64
CA LEU A 155 11.17 9.10 21.06
C LEU A 155 11.42 10.28 20.10
N ASN A 156 12.68 10.49 19.70
CA ASN A 156 13.06 11.57 18.80
C ASN A 156 12.44 11.37 17.41
N HIS A 157 12.51 10.16 16.86
CA HIS A 157 11.97 9.87 15.53
C HIS A 157 10.44 9.92 15.49
N LEU A 158 9.76 9.53 16.57
CA LEU A 158 8.31 9.73 16.68
C LEU A 158 7.95 11.22 16.73
N HIS A 159 8.72 12.03 17.47
CA HIS A 159 8.55 13.48 17.47
C HIS A 159 8.77 14.11 16.09
N ASP A 160 9.79 13.67 15.36
CA ASP A 160 10.08 14.15 14.01
C ASP A 160 8.97 13.77 13.02
N ALA A 161 8.46 12.53 13.11
CA ALA A 161 7.32 12.08 12.32
C ALA A 161 6.07 12.91 12.61
N MET A 162 5.75 13.17 13.88
CA MET A 162 4.64 14.05 14.28
C MET A 162 4.79 15.47 13.73
N LYS A 163 6.02 16.01 13.72
CA LYS A 163 6.30 17.35 13.18
C LYS A 163 6.15 17.40 11.66
N ALA A 164 6.57 16.34 10.96
CA ALA A 164 6.48 16.25 9.51
C ALA A 164 5.05 16.03 9.01
N HIS A 165 4.24 15.28 9.78
CA HIS A 165 2.92 14.80 9.35
C HIS A 165 1.84 15.02 10.43
N PRO A 166 1.62 16.25 10.92
CA PRO A 166 0.82 16.51 12.13
C PRO A 166 -0.62 15.97 12.11
N ASP A 167 -1.23 15.88 10.92
CA ASP A 167 -2.62 15.45 10.74
C ASP A 167 -2.76 14.15 9.93
N ASP A 168 -1.65 13.44 9.68
CA ASP A 168 -1.63 12.20 8.89
C ASP A 168 -0.91 11.10 9.66
N PHE A 169 -1.68 10.35 10.44
CA PHE A 169 -1.17 9.26 11.28
C PHE A 169 -0.60 8.11 10.45
N THR A 170 -1.13 7.85 9.26
CA THR A 170 -0.59 6.82 8.35
C THR A 170 0.80 7.21 7.85
N ALA A 171 1.00 8.48 7.47
CA ALA A 171 2.32 8.98 7.09
C ALA A 171 3.28 9.02 8.29
N MET A 172 2.83 9.45 9.48
CA MET A 172 3.64 9.39 10.70
C MET A 172 4.14 7.96 10.97
N GLN A 173 3.24 6.97 10.94
CA GLN A 173 3.59 5.58 11.19
C GLN A 173 4.62 5.09 10.18
N MET A 174 4.40 5.36 8.90
CA MET A 174 5.31 4.94 7.84
C MET A 174 6.72 5.49 8.04
N VAL A 175 6.85 6.80 8.24
CA VAL A 175 8.15 7.46 8.45
C VAL A 175 8.82 6.95 9.72
N PHE A 176 8.07 6.84 10.82
CA PHE A 176 8.61 6.33 12.06
C PHE A 176 9.16 4.91 11.90
N GLU A 177 8.39 3.99 11.33
CA GLU A 177 8.83 2.62 11.09
C GLU A 177 10.03 2.53 10.12
N GLU A 178 10.08 3.38 9.09
CA GLU A 178 11.19 3.39 8.14
C GLU A 178 12.51 3.82 8.80
N GLU A 179 12.47 4.85 9.65
CA GLU A 179 13.65 5.30 10.41
C GLU A 179 14.12 4.24 11.41
N LEU A 180 13.19 3.53 12.09
CA LEU A 180 13.54 2.42 12.96
C LEU A 180 14.19 1.27 12.19
N LYS A 181 13.62 0.89 11.05
CA LYS A 181 14.20 -0.15 10.18
C LYS A 181 15.58 0.25 9.70
N ALA A 182 15.78 1.51 9.31
CA ALA A 182 17.08 2.01 8.85
C ALA A 182 18.16 1.97 9.93
N TYR A 183 17.80 2.09 11.21
CA TYR A 183 18.73 2.00 12.33
C TYR A 183 19.20 0.57 12.65
N GLU A 184 18.37 -0.43 12.33
CA GLU A 184 18.69 -1.85 12.56
C GLU A 184 19.68 -2.45 11.54
N TYR A 185 19.93 -1.77 10.40
CA TYR A 185 20.83 -2.20 9.32
C TYR A 185 22.19 -1.49 9.35
#